data_AF-A0A7K3LI03-F1
#
_entry.id   AF-A0A7K3LI03-F1
#
_cell.length_a   1.000
_cell.length_b   1.000
_cell.length_c   1.000
_cell.angle_alpha   90.00
_cell.angle_beta   90.00
_cell.angle_gamma   90.00
#
_symmetry.space_group_name_H-M   'P 1'
#
loop_
_entity.id
_entity.type
_entity.pdbx_description
1 polymer ?
#
loop_
_entity_poly.entity_id
_entity_poly.type
_entity_poly.pdbx_seq_one_letter_code
_entity_poly.pdbx_strand_id
1 'polypeptide(L)'
;MSDHIFDVRITDTSLRDGSHHKRHQFTPEEVSAIVAAIDAAGVPVIEVTHGDGLGGSSFNYGFSKTPDQELIKLAAQTARDARIAFLMLPGVATKEDMKQAQGNG
;
A
#
# COMPACT_ATOMS: atom_id res chain seq x y z
N MET A 1 18.35 -21.07 8.98
CA MET A 1 17.82 -19.94 9.78
C MET A 1 17.59 -18.81 8.79
N SER A 2 16.41 -18.20 8.79
CA SER A 2 16.09 -17.16 7.81
C SER A 2 16.92 -15.91 8.11
N ASP A 3 17.73 -15.45 7.16
CA ASP A 3 18.54 -14.22 7.27
C ASP A 3 17.63 -12.99 7.19
N HIS A 4 16.76 -12.81 8.17
CA HIS A 4 15.99 -11.60 8.31
C HIS A 4 16.78 -10.61 9.17
N ILE A 5 16.95 -9.38 8.66
CA ILE A 5 17.58 -8.26 9.39
C ILE A 5 16.84 -7.98 10.71
N PHE A 6 15.56 -8.39 10.82
CA PHE A 6 14.70 -8.18 11.98
C PHE A 6 14.30 -9.50 12.65
N ASP A 7 14.39 -9.54 13.98
CA ASP A 7 13.88 -10.64 14.82
C ASP A 7 12.34 -10.68 14.87
N VAL A 8 11.68 -9.61 14.40
CA VAL A 8 10.23 -9.46 14.32
C VAL A 8 9.80 -9.03 12.92
N ARG A 9 8.60 -9.41 12.50
CA ARG A 9 8.07 -8.98 11.20
C ARG A 9 7.51 -7.56 11.31
N ILE A 10 8.25 -6.60 10.77
CA ILE A 10 7.80 -5.21 10.64
C ILE A 10 6.87 -5.08 9.44
N THR A 11 5.78 -4.33 9.60
CA THR A 11 4.90 -3.91 8.51
C THR A 11 4.86 -2.39 8.52
N ASP A 12 5.37 -1.76 7.47
CA ASP A 12 5.27 -0.32 7.30
C ASP A 12 3.90 0.03 6.72
N THR A 13 3.26 1.05 7.29
CA THR A 13 1.93 1.54 6.87
C THR A 13 1.96 3.00 6.43
N SER A 14 3.14 3.54 6.11
CA SER A 14 3.33 4.94 5.72
C SER A 14 2.54 5.31 4.47
N LEU A 15 2.36 4.37 3.55
CA LEU A 15 1.63 4.55 2.29
C LEU A 15 0.14 4.18 2.37
N ARG A 16 -0.32 3.69 3.53
CA ARG A 16 -1.74 3.44 3.81
C ARG A 16 -2.25 4.36 4.88
N ASP A 17 -1.83 4.18 6.12
CA ASP A 17 -2.25 5.02 7.25
C ASP A 17 -1.78 6.47 7.06
N GLY A 18 -0.54 6.65 6.57
CA GLY A 18 -0.02 7.98 6.21
C GLY A 18 -0.79 8.66 5.07
N SER A 19 -1.62 7.92 4.31
CA SER A 19 -2.54 8.49 3.32
C SER A 19 -3.52 9.46 3.96
N HIS A 20 -3.97 9.24 5.21
CA HIS A 20 -4.81 10.20 5.93
C HIS A 20 -4.12 11.55 6.11
N HIS A 21 -2.84 11.56 6.49
CA HIS A 21 -2.07 12.79 6.66
C HIS A 21 -1.90 13.56 5.34
N LYS A 22 -1.71 12.83 4.24
CA LYS A 22 -1.61 13.36 2.87
C LYS A 22 -2.96 13.64 2.20
N ARG A 23 -4.09 13.44 2.91
CA ARG A 23 -5.45 13.54 2.36
C ARG A 23 -5.64 12.74 1.07
N HIS A 24 -5.02 11.56 1.02
CA HIS A 24 -5.06 10.62 -0.10
C HIS A 24 -4.46 11.17 -1.42
N GLN A 25 -3.56 12.15 -1.32
CA GLN A 25 -2.96 12.83 -2.46
C GLN A 25 -1.57 12.33 -2.86
N PHE A 26 -1.23 11.08 -2.54
CA PHE A 26 0.02 10.47 -3.00
C PHE A 26 0.08 10.41 -4.53
N THR A 27 1.27 10.66 -5.09
CA THR A 27 1.54 10.47 -6.51
C THR A 27 2.31 9.16 -6.75
N PRO A 28 2.29 8.62 -7.98
CA PRO A 28 3.11 7.47 -8.37
C PRO A 28 4.59 7.62 -7.99
N GLU A 29 5.16 8.80 -8.22
CA GLU A 29 6.58 9.09 -7.96
C GLU A 29 6.89 9.05 -6.46
N GLU A 30 6.01 9.61 -5.63
CA GLU A 30 6.14 9.56 -4.17
C GLU A 30 6.07 8.11 -3.67
N VAL A 31 5.10 7.33 -4.15
CA VAL A 31 4.94 5.92 -3.77
C VAL A 31 6.17 5.11 -4.17
N SER A 32 6.65 5.21 -5.41
CA SER A 32 7.82 4.45 -5.86
C SER A 32 9.08 4.82 -5.06
N ALA A 33 9.32 6.11 -4.81
CA ALA A 33 10.46 6.56 -4.02
C ALA A 33 10.42 6.02 -2.58
N ILE A 34 9.25 6.06 -1.94
CA ILE A 34 9.06 5.58 -0.56
C ILE A 34 9.20 4.05 -0.51
N VAL A 35 8.56 3.31 -1.42
CA VAL A 35 8.65 1.84 -1.49
C VAL A 35 10.11 1.42 -1.67
N ALA A 36 10.84 2.02 -2.61
CA ALA A 36 12.24 1.68 -2.87
C ALA A 36 13.12 1.92 -1.62
N ALA A 37 12.88 3.01 -0.89
CA ALA A 37 13.63 3.32 0.32
C ALA A 37 13.34 2.33 1.46
N ILE A 38 12.06 1.97 1.67
CA ILE A 38 11.64 1.05 2.73
C ILE A 38 12.09 -0.39 2.41
N ASP A 39 11.97 -0.82 1.15
CA ASP A 39 12.47 -2.11 0.66
C ASP A 39 13.99 -2.22 0.83
N ALA A 40 14.74 -1.18 0.46
CA ALA A 40 16.19 -1.14 0.66
C ALA A 40 16.62 -1.18 2.15
N ALA A 41 15.74 -0.75 3.06
CA ALA A 41 15.94 -0.89 4.50
C ALA A 41 15.64 -2.31 5.03
N GLY A 42 15.19 -3.23 4.16
CA GLY A 42 14.93 -4.62 4.49
C GLY A 42 13.58 -4.88 5.16
N VAL A 43 12.65 -3.90 5.13
CA VAL A 43 11.32 -4.07 5.74
C VAL A 43 10.52 -5.10 4.95
N PRO A 44 10.01 -6.17 5.58
CA PRO A 44 9.48 -7.31 4.85
C PRO A 44 8.07 -7.10 4.28
N VAL A 45 7.33 -6.10 4.78
CA VAL A 45 5.96 -5.81 4.33
C VAL A 45 5.73 -4.30 4.26
N ILE A 46 5.18 -3.83 3.15
CA ILE A 46 4.83 -2.43 2.91
C ILE A 46 3.34 -2.37 2.53
N GLU A 47 2.54 -1.62 3.29
CA GLU A 47 1.10 -1.48 3.06
C GLU A 47 0.80 -0.24 2.18
N VAL A 48 0.06 -0.44 1.08
CA VAL A 48 -0.25 0.60 0.08
C VAL A 48 -1.74 0.55 -0.30
N THR A 49 -2.55 1.49 0.18
CA THR A 49 -3.93 1.76 -0.27
C THR A 49 -4.36 3.18 0.15
N HIS A 50 -5.59 3.59 -0.16
CA HIS A 50 -6.25 4.65 0.59
C HIS A 50 -6.23 4.39 2.12
N GLY A 51 -6.35 5.45 2.93
CA GLY A 51 -6.30 5.36 4.40
C GLY A 51 -7.31 4.39 5.00
N ASP A 52 -8.57 4.48 4.55
CA ASP A 52 -9.65 3.55 4.85
C ASP A 52 -9.65 2.26 4.00
N GLY A 53 -8.51 1.87 3.42
CA GLY A 53 -8.39 0.65 2.63
C GLY A 53 -9.00 0.75 1.22
N LEU A 54 -9.03 -0.38 0.52
CA LEU A 54 -9.60 -0.51 -0.82
C LEU A 54 -11.02 0.07 -0.87
N GLY A 55 -11.33 0.80 -1.94
CA GLY A 55 -12.63 1.44 -2.12
C GLY A 55 -12.87 2.66 -1.22
N GLY A 56 -11.90 3.06 -0.39
CA GLY A 56 -12.04 4.19 0.53
C GLY A 56 -12.21 5.55 -0.17
N SER A 57 -11.67 5.70 -1.39
CA SER A 57 -11.77 6.93 -2.19
C SER A 57 -13.23 7.31 -2.47
N SER A 58 -13.76 8.27 -1.72
CA SER A 58 -15.19 8.58 -1.68
C SER A 58 -15.47 9.99 -1.13
N PHE A 59 -16.74 10.42 -1.13
CA PHE A 59 -17.12 11.65 -0.44
C PHE A 59 -16.93 11.59 1.07
N ASN A 60 -17.11 10.41 1.68
CA ASN A 60 -17.10 10.29 3.14
C ASN A 60 -15.67 10.36 3.71
N TYR A 61 -14.69 9.86 2.95
CA TYR A 61 -13.30 9.73 3.41
C TYR A 61 -12.32 10.60 2.62
N GLY A 62 -12.75 11.15 1.48
CA GLY A 62 -11.91 11.92 0.56
C GLY A 62 -11.53 11.11 -0.67
N PHE A 63 -11.36 11.78 -1.81
CA PHE A 63 -10.98 11.11 -3.06
C PHE A 63 -9.47 10.96 -3.18
N SER A 64 -9.01 9.76 -3.55
CA SER A 64 -7.61 9.53 -3.89
C SER A 64 -7.21 10.34 -5.12
N LYS A 65 -6.01 10.90 -5.12
CA LYS A 65 -5.42 11.55 -6.30
C LYS A 65 -5.12 10.55 -7.41
N THR A 66 -4.58 9.41 -7.02
CA THR A 66 -4.25 8.30 -7.92
C THR A 66 -5.02 7.06 -7.45
N PRO A 67 -5.64 6.28 -8.36
CA PRO A 67 -6.37 5.09 -7.98
C PRO A 67 -5.49 4.09 -7.21
N ASP A 68 -6.02 3.54 -6.12
CA ASP A 68 -5.28 2.59 -5.26
C ASP A 68 -4.72 1.41 -6.06
N GLN A 69 -5.48 0.90 -7.04
CA GLN A 69 -5.05 -0.21 -7.90
C GLN A 69 -3.79 0.11 -8.71
N GLU A 70 -3.63 1.36 -9.14
CA GLU A 70 -2.44 1.83 -9.84
C GLU A 70 -1.25 1.92 -8.87
N LEU A 71 -1.48 2.45 -7.67
CA LEU A 71 -0.44 2.57 -6.65
C LEU A 71 0.04 1.20 -6.13
N ILE A 72 -0.86 0.23 -5.93
CA ILE A 72 -0.52 -1.14 -5.55
C ILE A 72 0.34 -1.80 -6.63
N LYS A 73 -0.08 -1.70 -7.90
CA LYS A 73 0.67 -2.25 -9.02
C LYS A 73 2.08 -1.66 -9.10
N LEU A 74 2.19 -0.34 -8.96
CA LEU A 74 3.48 0.34 -8.98
C LEU A 74 4.36 -0.06 -7.79
N ALA A 75 3.78 -0.17 -6.60
CA ALA A 75 4.50 -0.62 -5.42
C ALA A 75 5.04 -2.04 -5.61
N ALA A 76 4.22 -2.96 -6.15
CA ALA A 76 4.64 -4.33 -6.41
C ALA A 76 5.73 -4.43 -7.50
N GLN A 77 5.71 -3.53 -8.48
CA GLN A 77 6.77 -3.42 -9.49
C GLN A 77 8.07 -2.79 -8.93
N THR A 78 7.96 -1.96 -7.90
CA THR A 78 9.10 -1.24 -7.32
C THR A 78 9.80 -2.05 -6.23
N ALA A 79 9.05 -2.75 -5.39
CA ALA A 79 9.61 -3.59 -4.34
C ALA A 79 10.40 -4.76 -4.94
N ARG A 80 11.55 -5.08 -4.34
CA ARG A 80 12.39 -6.20 -4.78
C ARG A 80 12.21 -7.41 -3.88
N ASP A 81 12.15 -7.17 -2.56
CA ASP A 81 12.11 -8.20 -1.54
C ASP A 81 10.85 -8.08 -0.66
N ALA A 82 10.38 -6.85 -0.42
CA ALA A 82 9.21 -6.57 0.40
C ALA A 82 7.92 -7.07 -0.25
N ARG A 83 7.02 -7.64 0.57
CA ARG A 83 5.66 -7.97 0.14
C ARG A 83 4.77 -6.74 0.21
N ILE A 84 3.98 -6.50 -0.83
CA ILE A 84 2.98 -5.45 -0.81
C ILE A 84 1.70 -5.96 -0.14
N ALA A 85 1.24 -5.23 0.85
CA ALA A 85 -0.02 -5.47 1.54
C ALA A 85 -1.04 -4.38 1.18
N PHE A 86 -2.32 -4.72 1.30
CA PHE A 86 -3.42 -3.77 1.18
C PHE A 86 -4.45 -4.00 2.29
N LEU A 87 -5.11 -2.93 2.72
CA LEU A 87 -6.19 -2.99 3.71
C LEU A 87 -7.54 -3.13 3.02
N MET A 88 -8.44 -3.94 3.57
CA MET A 88 -9.83 -4.08 3.10
C MET A 88 -10.79 -4.04 4.28
N LEU A 89 -11.83 -3.21 4.16
CA LEU A 89 -12.91 -3.13 5.15
C LEU A 89 -14.23 -3.60 4.52
N PRO A 90 -14.87 -4.65 5.07
CA PRO A 90 -16.21 -5.05 4.67
C PRO A 90 -17.21 -3.91 4.85
N GLY A 91 -17.98 -3.63 3.79
CA GLY A 91 -18.91 -2.48 3.75
C GLY A 91 -18.32 -1.24 3.07
N VAL A 92 -17.00 -1.21 2.81
CA VAL A 92 -16.33 -0.22 1.96
C VAL A 92 -15.90 -0.86 0.65
N ALA A 93 -15.08 -1.91 0.72
CA ALA A 93 -14.63 -2.68 -0.45
C ALA A 93 -15.39 -4.02 -0.60
N THR A 94 -15.31 -4.54 -1.82
CA THR A 94 -15.86 -5.83 -2.23
C THR A 94 -14.77 -6.90 -2.36
N LYS A 95 -15.19 -8.16 -2.59
CA LYS A 95 -14.23 -9.24 -2.89
C LYS A 95 -13.56 -9.06 -4.24
N GLU A 96 -14.24 -8.40 -5.17
CA GLU A 96 -13.76 -8.10 -6.51
C GLU A 96 -12.59 -7.11 -6.45
N ASP A 97 -12.68 -6.07 -5.60
CA ASP A 97 -11.58 -5.13 -5.36
C ASP A 97 -10.33 -5.84 -4.84
N MET A 98 -10.53 -6.79 -3.92
CA MET A 98 -9.45 -7.60 -3.36
C MET A 98 -8.79 -8.51 -4.41
N LYS A 99 -9.58 -9.14 -5.27
CA LYS A 99 -9.06 -9.95 -6.38
C LYS A 99 -8.29 -9.11 -7.39
N GLN A 100 -8.76 -7.89 -7.68
CA GLN A 100 -8.06 -6.97 -8.55
C GLN A 100 -6.72 -6.53 -7.94
N ALA A 101 -6.72 -6.18 -6.65
CA ALA A 101 -5.51 -5.80 -5.92
C ALA A 101 -4.47 -6.94 -5.92
N GLN A 102 -4.91 -8.17 -5.61
CA GLN A 102 -4.07 -9.36 -5.69
C GLN A 102 -3.54 -9.63 -7.11
N GLY A 103 -4.33 -9.29 -8.15
CA GLY A 103 -3.91 -9.43 -9.55
C GLY A 103 -2.85 -8.41 -9.97
N ASN A 104 -2.66 -7.33 -9.19
CA ASN A 104 -1.67 -6.29 -9.45
C ASN A 104 -0.31 -6.57 -8.81
N GLY A 105 -0.21 -7.56 -7.92
CA GLY A 105 1.00 -7.97 -7.20
C GLY A 105 0.70 -8.35 -5.76
#